data_AF-A0A961NED8-F1
#
_entry.id   AF-A0A961NED8-F1
#
_cell.length_a   1.000
_cell.length_b   1.000
_cell.length_c   1.000
_cell.angle_alpha   90.00
_cell.angle_beta   90.00
_cell.angle_gamma   90.00
#
_symmetry.space_group_name_H-M   'P 1'
#
loop_
_entity.id
_entity.type
_entity.pdbx_description
1 polymer ?
#
loop_
_entity_poly.entity_id
_entity_poly.type
_entity_poly.pdbx_seq_one_letter_code
_entity_poly.pdbx_strand_id
1 'polypeptide(L)'
;AFMAMTYIVVPLIFQRDIIWPTLAKWQPYLFGLGAGGISLFMMGAGTLGVPRRHWDISLVDAAHPYEFAPGAYLMMGLNGMSAVLAATGGLLFVVLIVASVLAGPRLDKPGAKLVFPLHDGGAQAVSEYGSEGSLKIPGTVMLVTIFFAAFVLYYFVNWKYLSALWLFN
;
A
#
# COMPACT_ATOMS: atom_id res chain seq x y z
N ALA A 1 7.56 2.07 -1.28
CA ALA A 1 9.01 2.32 -1.46
C ALA A 1 9.33 3.82 -1.44
N PHE A 2 8.84 4.60 -2.42
CA PHE A 2 9.11 6.05 -2.52
C PHE A 2 8.91 6.81 -1.20
N MET A 3 7.72 6.74 -0.59
CA MET A 3 7.41 7.48 0.64
C MET A 3 8.37 7.18 1.80
N ALA A 4 8.73 5.91 1.99
CA ALA A 4 9.66 5.50 3.05
C ALA A 4 11.08 6.06 2.81
N MET A 5 11.53 6.04 1.55
CA MET A 5 12.82 6.62 1.16
C MET A 5 12.85 8.12 1.40
N THR A 6 11.76 8.84 1.14
CA THR A 6 11.69 10.29 1.35
C THR A 6 11.96 10.69 2.80
N TYR A 7 11.52 9.88 3.78
CA TYR A 7 11.82 10.14 5.19
C TYR A 7 13.31 10.01 5.55
N ILE A 8 14.10 9.30 4.75
CA ILE A 8 15.56 9.23 4.88
C ILE A 8 16.21 10.39 4.12
N VAL A 9 15.71 10.71 2.93
CA VAL A 9 16.28 11.74 2.05
C VAL A 9 16.10 13.15 2.63
N VAL A 10 14.98 13.44 3.29
CA VAL A 10 14.71 14.79 3.82
C VAL A 10 15.76 15.23 4.85
N PRO A 11 16.08 14.44 5.91
CA PRO A 11 17.14 14.80 6.83
C PRO A 11 18.54 14.85 6.19
N LEU A 12 18.81 14.01 5.18
CA LEU A 12 20.12 13.98 4.52
C LEU A 12 20.38 15.20 3.62
N ILE A 13 19.40 15.61 2.82
CA ILE A 13 19.55 16.72 1.86
C ILE A 13 19.29 18.07 2.52
N PHE A 14 18.18 18.19 3.27
CA PHE A 14 17.75 19.47 3.84
C PHE A 14 18.30 19.72 5.23
N GLN A 15 18.98 18.74 5.84
CA GLN A 15 19.50 18.82 7.21
C GLN A 15 18.41 19.30 8.19
N ARG A 16 17.18 18.80 8.00
CA ARG A 16 16.01 19.12 8.81
C ARG A 16 15.29 17.86 9.28
N ASP A 17 14.87 17.86 10.53
CA ASP A 17 14.20 16.72 11.15
C ASP A 17 12.70 16.68 10.80
N ILE A 18 12.08 15.53 11.02
CA ILE A 18 10.64 15.36 10.83
C ILE A 18 9.89 16.01 11.99
N ILE A 19 8.94 16.91 11.69
CA ILE A 19 8.22 17.69 12.70
C ILE A 19 7.34 16.80 13.60
N TRP A 20 6.65 15.83 13.00
CA TRP A 20 5.73 14.94 13.71
C TRP A 20 6.11 13.47 13.53
N PRO A 21 7.08 12.97 14.31
CA PRO A 21 7.61 11.62 14.12
C PRO A 21 6.58 10.52 14.40
N THR A 22 5.66 10.72 15.33
CA THR A 22 4.59 9.75 15.62
C THR A 22 3.62 9.61 14.45
N LEU A 23 3.21 10.74 13.85
CA LEU A 23 2.30 10.76 12.70
C LEU A 23 2.96 10.14 11.45
N ALA A 24 4.23 10.43 11.23
CA ALA A 24 5.02 9.88 10.14
C ALA A 24 5.21 8.35 10.23
N LYS A 25 5.19 7.77 11.43
CA LYS A 25 5.17 6.30 11.59
C LYS A 25 3.86 5.69 11.14
N TRP A 26 2.72 6.35 11.37
CA TRP A 26 1.40 5.84 11.00
C TRP A 26 1.06 6.02 9.53
N GLN A 27 1.62 7.05 8.88
CA GLN A 27 1.32 7.40 7.49
C GLN A 27 1.48 6.23 6.51
N PRO A 28 2.57 5.43 6.52
CA PRO A 28 2.74 4.30 5.61
C PRO A 28 1.70 3.18 5.82
N TYR A 29 1.27 2.96 7.07
CA TYR A 29 0.22 1.98 7.37
C TYR A 29 -1.14 2.43 6.86
N LEU A 30 -1.47 3.71 7.02
CA LEU A 30 -2.71 4.28 6.51
C LEU A 30 -2.75 4.19 4.98
N PHE A 31 -1.71 4.66 4.29
CA PHE A 31 -1.65 4.55 2.83
C PHE A 31 -1.64 3.08 2.35
N GLY A 32 -0.85 2.22 3.01
CA GLY A 32 -0.72 0.81 2.64
C GLY A 32 -2.02 0.04 2.81
N LEU A 33 -2.76 0.28 3.89
CA LEU A 33 -4.06 -0.34 4.13
C LEU A 33 -5.11 0.14 3.13
N GLY A 34 -5.12 1.43 2.80
CA GLY A 34 -6.00 1.99 1.77
C GLY A 34 -5.70 1.43 0.38
N ALA A 35 -4.43 1.43 -0.04
CA ALA A 35 -4.01 0.86 -1.30
C ALA A 35 -4.26 -0.66 -1.38
N GLY A 36 -4.08 -1.38 -0.27
CA GLY A 36 -4.44 -2.79 -0.15
C GLY A 36 -5.94 -3.02 -0.32
N GLY A 37 -6.77 -2.19 0.32
CA GLY A 37 -8.23 -2.21 0.17
C GLY A 37 -8.65 -1.96 -1.28
N ILE A 38 -8.12 -0.92 -1.93
CA ILE A 38 -8.37 -0.64 -3.36
C ILE A 38 -8.05 -1.87 -4.21
N SER A 39 -6.89 -2.49 -3.98
CA SER A 39 -6.46 -3.66 -4.75
C SER A 39 -7.41 -4.85 -4.58
N LEU A 40 -7.85 -5.12 -3.36
CA LEU A 40 -8.76 -6.23 -3.05
C LEU A 40 -10.15 -6.00 -3.65
N PHE A 41 -10.73 -4.82 -3.43
CA PHE A 41 -12.09 -4.52 -3.89
C PHE A 41 -12.17 -4.31 -5.40
N MET A 42 -11.13 -3.78 -6.05
CA MET A 42 -11.06 -3.76 -7.51
C MET A 42 -10.93 -5.17 -8.11
N MET A 43 -10.25 -6.09 -7.44
CA MET A 43 -10.21 -7.49 -7.87
C MET A 43 -11.61 -8.11 -7.82
N GLY A 44 -12.34 -7.92 -6.71
CA GLY A 44 -13.73 -8.38 -6.56
C GLY A 44 -14.71 -7.72 -7.54
N ALA A 45 -14.57 -6.42 -7.80
CA ALA A 45 -15.35 -5.73 -8.83
C ALA A 45 -15.07 -6.31 -10.23
N GLY A 46 -13.80 -6.63 -10.52
CA GLY A 46 -13.39 -7.24 -11.78
C GLY A 46 -14.02 -8.62 -12.04
N THR A 47 -14.15 -9.47 -11.00
CA THR A 47 -14.82 -10.78 -11.14
C THR A 47 -16.32 -10.66 -11.41
N LEU A 48 -16.92 -9.52 -11.06
CA LEU A 48 -18.33 -9.22 -11.33
C LEU A 48 -18.56 -8.50 -12.66
N GLY A 49 -17.51 -8.39 -13.50
CA GLY A 49 -17.61 -7.84 -14.85
C GLY A 49 -17.54 -6.31 -14.92
N VAL A 50 -17.12 -5.62 -13.84
CA VAL A 50 -17.02 -4.16 -13.85
C VAL A 50 -15.97 -3.70 -14.88
N PRO A 51 -16.33 -2.81 -15.83
CA PRO A 51 -15.44 -2.36 -16.89
C PRO A 51 -14.29 -1.51 -16.34
N ARG A 52 -13.10 -1.67 -16.92
CA ARG A 52 -11.94 -0.83 -16.61
C ARG A 52 -11.96 0.41 -17.49
N ARG A 53 -11.47 1.55 -16.95
CA ARG A 53 -11.36 2.83 -17.68
C ARG A 53 -12.71 3.42 -18.10
N HIS A 54 -13.80 3.01 -17.45
CA HIS A 54 -15.08 3.69 -17.52
C HIS A 54 -15.35 4.39 -16.19
N TRP A 55 -15.81 5.64 -16.26
CA TRP A 55 -16.07 6.48 -15.10
C TRP A 55 -17.40 6.19 -14.39
N ASP A 56 -18.35 5.53 -15.07
CA ASP A 56 -19.70 5.26 -14.59
C ASP A 56 -20.04 3.79 -14.84
N ILE A 57 -20.50 3.11 -13.80
CA ILE A 57 -20.96 1.72 -13.87
C ILE A 57 -22.49 1.62 -13.93
N SER A 58 -23.22 2.68 -13.61
CA SER A 58 -24.68 2.73 -13.70
C SER A 58 -25.19 3.02 -15.10
N LEU A 59 -24.31 3.47 -16.01
CA LEU A 59 -24.62 3.73 -17.42
C LEU A 59 -25.87 4.61 -17.56
N VAL A 60 -26.01 5.63 -16.71
CA VAL A 60 -27.27 6.40 -16.53
C VAL A 60 -27.71 7.07 -17.84
N ASP A 61 -26.76 7.48 -18.67
CA ASP A 61 -27.01 8.14 -19.95
C ASP A 61 -27.04 7.18 -21.17
N ALA A 62 -27.00 5.86 -20.95
CA ALA A 62 -26.99 4.90 -22.05
C ALA A 62 -28.40 4.59 -22.57
N ALA A 63 -28.57 4.57 -23.90
CA ALA A 63 -29.83 4.15 -24.55
C ALA A 63 -30.24 2.71 -24.23
N HIS A 64 -29.26 1.86 -23.90
CA HIS A 64 -29.46 0.50 -23.41
C HIS A 64 -28.60 0.28 -22.15
N PRO A 65 -29.13 0.57 -20.95
CA PRO A 65 -28.39 0.38 -19.72
C PRO A 65 -28.26 -1.11 -19.41
N TYR A 66 -27.04 -1.53 -19.05
CA TYR A 66 -26.77 -2.86 -18.52
C TYR A 66 -26.71 -2.78 -17.00
N GLU A 67 -27.58 -3.53 -16.31
CA GLU A 67 -27.59 -3.57 -14.86
C GLU A 67 -26.58 -4.60 -14.32
N PHE A 68 -25.57 -4.10 -13.61
CA PHE A 68 -24.64 -4.97 -12.88
C PHE A 68 -25.28 -5.56 -11.64
N ALA A 69 -24.80 -6.73 -11.22
CA ALA A 69 -25.20 -7.36 -9.97
C ALA A 69 -25.02 -6.37 -8.78
N PRO A 70 -25.92 -6.37 -7.78
CA PRO A 70 -25.81 -5.47 -6.61
C PRO A 70 -24.46 -5.57 -5.89
N GLY A 71 -23.83 -6.74 -5.92
CA GLY A 71 -22.48 -6.96 -5.37
C GLY A 71 -21.40 -6.10 -6.04
N ALA A 72 -21.56 -5.72 -7.31
CA ALA A 72 -20.60 -4.86 -8.01
C ALA A 72 -20.60 -3.44 -7.43
N TYR A 73 -21.78 -2.91 -7.12
CA TYR A 73 -21.93 -1.61 -6.43
C TYR A 73 -21.35 -1.64 -5.02
N LEU A 74 -21.55 -2.74 -4.29
CA LEU A 74 -20.93 -2.92 -2.97
C LEU A 74 -19.39 -2.90 -3.05
N MET A 75 -18.80 -3.65 -3.99
CA MET A 75 -17.35 -3.66 -4.21
C MET A 75 -16.82 -2.28 -4.61
N MET A 76 -17.55 -1.55 -5.46
CA MET A 76 -17.20 -0.17 -5.84
C MET A 76 -17.31 0.82 -4.68
N GLY A 77 -18.30 0.67 -3.80
CA GLY A 77 -18.43 1.47 -2.57
C GLY A 77 -17.29 1.21 -1.58
N LEU A 78 -16.95 -0.06 -1.35
CA LEU A 78 -15.81 -0.47 -0.52
C LEU A 78 -14.47 0.03 -1.08
N ASN A 79 -14.32 -0.02 -2.41
CA ASN A 79 -13.19 0.57 -3.12
C ASN A 79 -13.12 2.08 -2.90
N GLY A 80 -14.25 2.79 -2.99
CA GLY A 80 -14.34 4.23 -2.71
C GLY A 80 -13.88 4.58 -1.29
N MET A 81 -14.34 3.85 -0.27
CA MET A 81 -13.88 4.05 1.12
C MET A 81 -12.38 3.80 1.28
N SER A 82 -11.86 2.76 0.63
CA SER A 82 -10.42 2.46 0.62
C SER A 82 -9.62 3.55 -0.08
N ALA A 83 -10.16 4.14 -1.15
CA ALA A 83 -9.58 5.26 -1.86
C ALA A 83 -9.52 6.52 -1.00
N VAL A 84 -10.56 6.82 -0.22
CA VAL A 84 -10.54 7.94 0.74
C VAL A 84 -9.45 7.75 1.79
N LEU A 85 -9.30 6.54 2.32
CA LEU A 85 -8.28 6.21 3.31
C LEU A 85 -6.87 6.33 2.71
N ALA A 86 -6.66 5.83 1.48
CA ALA A 86 -5.40 5.97 0.76
C ALA A 86 -5.08 7.44 0.44
N ALA A 87 -6.06 8.22 -0.01
CA ALA A 87 -5.91 9.64 -0.32
C ALA A 87 -5.54 10.43 0.94
N THR A 88 -6.17 10.13 2.09
CA THR A 88 -5.84 10.72 3.39
C THR A 88 -4.39 10.40 3.77
N GLY A 89 -3.95 9.15 3.61
CA GLY A 89 -2.55 8.76 3.85
C GLY A 89 -1.54 9.42 2.90
N GLY A 90 -1.93 9.68 1.65
CA GLY A 90 -1.12 10.42 0.69
C GLY A 90 -1.04 11.92 1.00
N LEU A 91 -2.15 12.53 1.39
CA LEU A 91 -2.19 13.94 1.80
C LEU A 91 -1.36 14.16 3.07
N LEU A 92 -1.48 13.25 4.04
CA LEU A 92 -0.68 13.25 5.26
C LEU A 92 0.82 13.23 4.96
N PHE A 93 1.24 12.42 3.97
CA PHE A 93 2.62 12.38 3.50
C PHE A 93 3.09 13.72 2.95
N VAL A 94 2.30 14.34 2.06
CA VAL A 94 2.65 15.65 1.48
C VAL A 94 2.79 16.69 2.58
N VAL A 95 1.84 16.76 3.51
CA VAL A 95 1.87 17.71 4.63
C VAL A 95 3.10 17.50 5.50
N LEU A 96 3.40 16.24 5.88
CA LEU A 96 4.56 15.92 6.71
C LEU A 96 5.88 16.33 6.04
N ILE A 97 6.06 16.00 4.77
CA ILE A 97 7.29 16.30 4.05
C ILE A 97 7.45 17.81 3.82
N VAL A 98 6.41 18.49 3.34
CA VAL A 98 6.47 19.93 3.07
C VAL A 98 6.68 20.71 4.36
N ALA A 99 5.96 20.36 5.43
CA ALA A 99 6.14 21.00 6.73
C ALA A 99 7.57 20.78 7.24
N SER A 100 8.11 19.56 7.16
CA SER A 100 9.49 19.27 7.55
C SER A 100 10.53 20.03 6.75
N VAL A 101 10.35 20.17 5.44
CA VAL A 101 11.26 20.95 4.61
C VAL A 101 11.21 22.44 4.97
N LEU A 102 10.04 23.01 5.25
CA LEU A 102 9.87 24.44 5.51
C LEU A 102 10.13 24.88 6.95
N ALA A 103 9.78 24.05 7.93
CA ALA A 103 9.80 24.38 9.36
C ALA A 103 10.43 23.30 10.26
N GLY A 104 11.05 22.26 9.67
CA GLY A 104 11.70 21.20 10.43
C GLY A 104 12.87 21.70 11.31
N PRO A 105 13.08 21.11 12.50
CA PRO A 105 14.24 21.42 13.33
C PRO A 105 15.55 21.25 12.54
N ARG A 106 16.43 22.26 12.55
CA ARG A 106 17.71 22.21 11.82
C ARG A 106 18.72 21.30 12.54
N LEU A 107 19.36 20.41 11.78
CA LEU A 107 20.40 19.47 12.25
C LEU A 107 21.84 19.98 12.07
N ASP A 108 22.03 21.22 11.62
CA ASP A 108 23.34 21.84 11.35
C ASP A 108 24.19 22.12 12.62
N LYS A 109 23.77 21.61 13.79
CA LYS A 109 24.50 21.78 15.06
C LYS A 109 25.28 20.50 15.41
N PRO A 110 26.55 20.60 15.83
CA PRO A 110 27.30 19.45 16.34
C PRO A 110 26.54 18.81 17.51
N GLY A 111 26.13 17.55 17.37
CA GLY A 111 25.37 16.80 18.39
C GLY A 111 23.84 16.80 18.22
N ALA A 112 23.28 17.34 17.13
CA ALA A 112 21.86 17.22 16.84
C ALA A 112 21.49 15.76 16.53
N LYS A 113 20.77 15.12 17.46
CA LYS A 113 20.24 13.75 17.28
C LYS A 113 18.91 13.80 16.54
N LEU A 114 18.75 12.93 15.54
CA LEU A 114 17.47 12.74 14.86
C LEU A 114 16.42 12.21 15.84
N VAL A 115 15.29 12.92 15.95
CA VAL A 115 14.14 12.50 16.75
C VAL A 115 13.30 11.48 15.96
N PHE A 116 13.27 11.60 14.63
CA PHE A 116 12.70 10.59 13.76
C PHE A 116 13.66 9.39 13.65
N PRO A 117 13.22 8.16 13.94
CA PRO A 117 14.14 7.07 14.20
C PRO A 117 14.72 6.53 12.90
N LEU A 118 15.84 7.10 12.46
CA LEU A 118 16.91 6.30 11.90
C LEU A 118 17.50 5.52 13.09
N HIS A 119 17.30 4.21 13.10
CA HIS A 119 17.76 3.36 14.20
C HIS A 119 19.26 3.56 14.37
N ASP A 120 19.72 3.95 15.56
CA ASP A 120 21.16 4.09 15.87
C ASP A 120 21.94 2.79 15.61
N GLY A 121 21.24 1.64 15.53
CA GLY A 121 21.76 0.31 15.23
C GLY A 121 21.63 -0.14 13.77
N GLY A 122 21.31 0.72 12.79
CA GLY A 122 21.19 0.29 11.39
C GLY A 122 22.44 -0.41 10.84
N ALA A 123 23.62 0.07 11.22
CA ALA A 123 24.89 -0.57 10.88
C ALA A 123 25.09 -1.93 11.59
N GLN A 124 24.69 -2.02 12.87
CA GLN A 124 24.75 -3.27 13.64
C GLN A 124 23.78 -4.32 13.07
N ALA A 125 22.56 -3.93 12.73
CA ALA A 125 21.58 -4.81 12.09
C ALA A 125 22.10 -5.32 10.74
N VAL A 126 22.65 -4.48 9.85
CA VAL A 126 23.21 -4.97 8.57
C VAL A 126 24.39 -5.91 8.79
N SER A 127 25.24 -5.66 9.79
CA SER A 127 26.38 -6.52 10.11
C SER A 127 26.00 -7.87 10.71
N GLU A 128 24.89 -7.95 11.46
CA GLU A 128 24.45 -9.16 12.15
C GLU A 128 23.65 -10.10 11.23
N TYR A 129 22.94 -9.56 10.24
CA TYR A 129 22.17 -10.35 9.26
C TYR A 129 23.03 -11.18 8.29
N GLY A 130 24.34 -10.90 8.21
CA GLY A 130 25.27 -11.63 7.34
C GLY A 130 25.88 -12.90 7.94
N SER A 131 25.72 -13.17 9.25
CA SER A 131 26.61 -14.10 9.97
C SER A 131 25.94 -15.18 10.84
N GLU A 132 24.66 -15.54 10.63
CA GLU A 132 24.10 -16.72 11.32
C GLU A 132 23.31 -17.64 10.39
N GLY A 133 23.63 -18.94 10.45
CA GLY A 133 22.98 -20.03 9.72
C GLY A 133 21.53 -20.34 10.15
N SER A 134 20.81 -19.35 10.66
CA SER A 134 19.40 -19.44 11.03
C SER A 134 18.58 -18.47 10.18
N LEU A 135 17.48 -18.97 9.61
CA LEU A 135 16.54 -18.20 8.81
C LEU A 135 15.76 -17.22 9.72
N LYS A 136 16.41 -16.13 10.17
CA LYS A 136 15.85 -15.12 11.09
C LYS A 136 14.89 -14.13 10.39
N ILE A 137 14.06 -14.62 9.48
CA ILE A 137 13.02 -13.83 8.80
C ILE A 137 11.64 -14.50 8.90
N PRO A 138 11.16 -14.84 10.12
CA PRO A 138 9.91 -15.55 10.30
C PRO A 138 8.72 -14.81 9.67
N GLY A 139 8.72 -13.47 9.74
CA GLY A 139 7.69 -12.64 9.13
C GLY A 139 7.68 -12.73 7.59
N THR A 140 8.84 -12.63 6.95
CA THR A 140 8.94 -12.74 5.49
C THR A 140 8.55 -14.13 5.01
N VAL A 141 9.03 -15.19 5.68
CA VAL A 141 8.67 -16.57 5.35
C VAL A 141 7.16 -16.79 5.47
N MET A 142 6.54 -16.26 6.53
CA MET A 142 5.09 -16.33 6.71
C MET A 142 4.34 -15.61 5.59
N LEU A 143 4.71 -14.37 5.28
CA LEU A 143 4.08 -13.59 4.20
C LEU A 143 4.25 -14.26 2.84
N VAL A 144 5.44 -14.77 2.54
CA VAL A 144 5.72 -15.51 1.29
C VAL A 144 4.89 -16.79 1.23
N THR A 145 4.78 -17.54 2.32
CA THR A 145 3.99 -18.77 2.37
C THR A 145 2.51 -18.48 2.17
N ILE A 146 1.96 -17.45 2.84
CA ILE A 146 0.58 -17.02 2.67
C ILE A 146 0.33 -16.58 1.21
N PHE A 147 1.22 -15.78 0.65
CA PHE A 147 1.13 -15.33 -0.74
C PHE A 147 1.14 -16.52 -1.70
N PHE A 148 2.08 -17.45 -1.53
CA PHE A 148 2.22 -18.59 -2.42
C PHE A 148 1.02 -19.53 -2.32
N ALA A 149 0.51 -19.78 -1.11
CA ALA A 149 -0.71 -20.56 -0.90
C ALA A 149 -1.92 -19.90 -1.57
N ALA A 150 -2.10 -18.59 -1.39
CA ALA A 150 -3.17 -17.83 -2.04
C ALA A 150 -3.05 -17.85 -3.57
N PHE A 151 -1.83 -17.69 -4.10
CA PHE A 151 -1.55 -17.74 -5.54
C PHE A 151 -1.90 -19.10 -6.14
N VAL A 152 -1.44 -20.19 -5.51
CA VAL A 152 -1.74 -21.57 -5.94
C VAL A 152 -3.25 -21.81 -5.95
N LEU A 153 -3.95 -21.43 -4.87
CA LEU A 153 -5.40 -21.57 -4.78
C LEU A 153 -6.11 -20.78 -5.89
N TYR A 154 -5.75 -19.50 -6.07
CA TYR A 154 -6.34 -18.65 -7.10
C TYR A 154 -6.08 -19.18 -8.51
N TYR A 155 -4.86 -19.64 -8.78
CA TYR A 155 -4.50 -20.24 -10.06
C TYR A 155 -5.36 -21.49 -10.35
N PHE A 156 -5.46 -22.43 -9.42
CA PHE A 156 -6.23 -23.65 -9.62
C PHE A 156 -7.73 -23.39 -9.74
N VAL A 157 -8.28 -22.47 -8.95
CA VAL A 157 -9.70 -22.09 -9.04
C VAL A 157 -10.00 -21.48 -10.42
N ASN A 158 -9.17 -20.54 -10.88
CA ASN A 158 -9.36 -19.95 -12.21
C ASN A 158 -9.15 -20.94 -13.34
N TRP A 159 -8.14 -21.82 -13.23
CA TRP A 159 -7.92 -22.88 -14.21
C TRP A 159 -9.12 -23.84 -14.29
N LYS A 160 -9.71 -24.21 -13.15
CA LYS A 160 -10.94 -25.01 -13.11
C LYS A 160 -12.11 -24.28 -13.76
N TYR A 161 -12.35 -23.02 -13.41
CA TYR A 161 -13.41 -22.22 -14.03
C TYR A 161 -13.24 -22.13 -15.55
N LEU A 162 -12.01 -21.88 -16.01
CA LEU A 162 -11.70 -21.85 -17.44
C LEU A 162 -11.97 -23.19 -18.11
N SER A 163 -11.55 -24.32 -17.50
CA SER A 163 -11.80 -25.65 -18.05
C SER A 163 -13.30 -25.97 -18.15
N ALA A 164 -14.10 -25.54 -17.17
CA ALA A 164 -15.54 -25.75 -17.17
C ALA A 164 -16.24 -24.89 -18.22
N LEU A 165 -15.81 -23.63 -18.39
CA LEU A 165 -16.39 -22.72 -19.39
C LEU A 165 -15.99 -23.09 -20.82
N TRP A 166 -14.77 -23.62 -21.03
CA TRP A 166 -14.29 -24.04 -22.34
C TRP A 166 -14.98 -25.32 -22.84
N LEU A 167 -15.46 -26.18 -21.93
CA LEU A 167 -16.16 -27.42 -22.28
C LEU A 167 -17.61 -27.21 -22.76
N PHE A 168 -18.10 -25.97 -22.85
CA PHE A 168 -19.37 -25.67 -23.51
C PHE A 168 -19.16 -25.48 -25.02
N ASN A 169 -19.22 -26.61 -25.73
CA ASN A 169 -19.71 -26.71 -27.10
C ASN A 169 -20.92 -27.64 -27.06
#